data_AF-A0A7S8C4G7-F1
#
_entry.id   AF-A0A7S8C4G7-F1
#
_cell.length_a   1.000
_cell.length_b   1.000
_cell.length_c   1.000
_cell.angle_alpha   90.00
_cell.angle_beta   90.00
_cell.angle_gamma   90.00
#
_symmetry.space_group_name_H-M   'P 1'
#
loop_
_entity.id
_entity.type
_entity.pdbx_description
1 polymer ?
#
loop_
_entity_poly.entity_id
_entity_poly.type
_entity_poly.pdbx_seq_one_letter_code
_entity_poly.pdbx_strand_id
1 'polypeptide(L)'
;MTFLPLSPLLPLLMALALIALSPAATAAAQWQQRFLDLVLDENAAVTKAKWIASDVFWAAVPDNGEKQSGTAKSLCKYVARVDAPDDAHFRIHLWSAQQRSLGDGVVLGEAQCP
;
A
#
# COMPACT_ATOMS: atom_id res chain seq x y z
N MET A 1 -30.14 42.49 -0.17
CA MET A 1 -29.35 41.27 -0.44
C MET A 1 -28.08 41.37 0.38
N THR A 2 -28.01 40.69 1.50
CA THR A 2 -26.90 40.79 2.46
C THR A 2 -26.02 39.56 2.28
N PHE A 3 -24.81 39.75 1.75
CA PHE A 3 -23.78 38.72 1.71
C PHE A 3 -23.31 38.44 3.15
N LEU A 4 -23.55 37.23 3.65
CA LEU A 4 -22.94 36.74 4.89
C LEU A 4 -21.45 36.44 4.63
N PRO A 5 -20.53 36.84 5.52
CA PRO A 5 -19.11 36.57 5.36
C PRO A 5 -18.83 35.07 5.52
N LEU A 6 -17.99 34.52 4.64
CA LEU A 6 -17.39 33.20 4.81
C LEU A 6 -16.85 33.08 6.24
N SER A 7 -17.39 32.13 7.02
CA SER A 7 -16.95 31.89 8.39
C SER A 7 -15.43 31.59 8.42
N PRO A 8 -14.63 32.30 9.24
CA PRO A 8 -13.20 32.03 9.42
C PRO A 8 -12.91 30.65 10.05
N LEU A 9 -13.96 29.93 10.43
CA LEU A 9 -13.91 28.56 10.92
C LEU A 9 -13.54 27.54 9.83
N LEU A 10 -13.79 27.84 8.55
CA LEU A 10 -13.44 26.91 7.45
C LEU A 10 -11.92 26.71 7.30
N PRO A 11 -11.08 27.77 7.23
CA PRO A 11 -9.63 27.59 7.18
C PRO A 11 -9.06 27.04 8.49
N LEU A 12 -9.69 27.33 9.65
CA LEU A 12 -9.29 26.75 10.93
C LEU A 12 -9.56 25.24 10.98
N LEU A 13 -10.72 24.79 10.49
CA LEU A 13 -11.06 23.36 10.35
C LEU A 13 -10.13 22.64 9.37
N MET A 14 -9.77 23.28 8.25
CA MET A 14 -8.79 22.72 7.31
C MET A 14 -7.39 22.66 7.92
N ALA A 15 -6.96 23.68 8.66
CA ALA A 15 -5.69 23.66 9.37
C ALA A 15 -5.65 22.57 10.46
N LEU A 16 -6.74 22.37 11.21
CA LEU A 16 -6.84 21.25 12.15
C LEU A 16 -6.81 19.89 11.45
N ALA A 17 -7.43 19.75 10.28
CA ALA A 17 -7.38 18.51 9.49
C ALA A 17 -5.96 18.22 8.96
N LEU A 18 -5.18 19.25 8.62
CA LEU A 18 -3.79 19.14 8.18
C LEU A 18 -2.83 18.83 9.35
N ILE A 19 -3.11 19.33 10.56
CA ILE A 19 -2.36 19.03 11.79
C ILE A 19 -2.72 17.64 12.35
N ALA A 20 -3.89 17.09 11.98
CA ALA A 20 -4.38 15.78 12.42
C ALA A 20 -3.80 14.58 11.65
N LEU A 21 -2.87 14.79 10.71
CA LEU A 21 -1.94 13.73 10.31
C LEU A 21 -1.03 13.44 11.50
N SER A 22 -1.53 12.62 12.42
CA SER A 22 -0.78 12.15 13.57
C SER A 22 0.60 11.67 13.10
N PRO A 23 1.68 11.90 13.87
CA PRO A 23 3.00 11.39 13.53
C PRO A 23 3.00 9.89 13.18
N ALA A 24 2.09 9.12 13.78
CA ALA A 24 1.84 7.72 13.48
C ALA A 24 1.30 7.48 12.04
N ALA A 25 0.33 8.27 11.57
CA ALA A 25 -0.18 8.17 10.20
C ALA A 25 0.91 8.52 9.16
N THR A 26 1.73 9.52 9.47
CA THR A 26 2.88 9.90 8.62
C THR A 26 3.95 8.80 8.60
N ALA A 27 4.25 8.19 9.75
CA ALA A 27 5.20 7.09 9.84
C ALA A 27 4.73 5.84 9.07
N ALA A 28 3.45 5.47 9.19
CA ALA A 28 2.87 4.36 8.45
C ALA A 28 2.95 4.58 6.93
N ALA A 29 2.61 5.77 6.45
CA ALA A 29 2.70 6.10 5.03
C ALA A 29 4.15 6.06 4.50
N GLN A 30 5.11 6.56 5.29
CA GLN A 30 6.54 6.50 4.94
C GLN A 30 7.06 5.07 4.89
N TRP A 31 6.67 4.23 5.86
CA TRP A 31 7.00 2.80 5.86
C TRP A 31 6.42 2.08 4.64
N GLN A 32 5.14 2.29 4.33
CA GLN A 32 4.47 1.71 3.17
C GLN A 32 5.17 2.09 1.85
N GLN A 33 5.62 3.34 1.74
CA GLN A 33 6.37 3.81 0.58
C GLN A 33 7.73 3.11 0.47
N ARG A 34 8.50 3.04 1.56
CA ARG A 34 9.79 2.32 1.57
C ARG A 34 9.65 0.85 1.23
N PHE A 35 8.60 0.20 1.72
CA PHE A 35 8.28 -1.18 1.37
C PHE A 35 7.99 -1.34 -0.12
N LEU A 36 7.18 -0.44 -0.69
CA LEU A 36 6.86 -0.43 -2.11
C LEU A 36 8.12 -0.25 -2.96
N ASP A 37 8.97 0.72 -2.60
CA ASP A 37 10.22 1.00 -3.31
C ASP A 37 11.16 -0.22 -3.25
N LEU A 38 11.33 -0.81 -2.06
CA LEU A 38 12.17 -2.00 -1.87
C LEU A 38 11.69 -3.21 -2.68
N VAL A 39 10.37 -3.43 -2.75
CA VAL A 39 9.80 -4.54 -3.54
C VAL A 39 10.05 -4.33 -5.03
N LEU A 40 9.92 -3.10 -5.54
CA LEU A 40 10.18 -2.80 -6.95
C LEU A 40 11.66 -2.85 -7.30
N ASP A 41 12.54 -2.39 -6.41
CA ASP A 41 13.98 -2.37 -6.63
C ASP A 41 14.60 -3.77 -6.56
N GLU A 42 14.15 -4.60 -5.64
CA GLU A 42 14.81 -5.88 -5.34
C GLU A 42 14.10 -7.12 -5.90
N ASN A 43 12.87 -6.97 -6.41
CA ASN A 43 12.17 -8.05 -7.05
C ASN A 43 11.93 -7.74 -8.53
N ALA A 44 12.87 -8.16 -9.37
CA ALA A 44 12.80 -7.98 -10.82
C ALA A 44 11.56 -8.61 -11.48
N ALA A 45 10.88 -9.55 -10.81
CA ALA A 45 9.62 -10.09 -11.30
C ALA A 45 8.43 -9.15 -11.05
N VAL A 46 8.52 -8.22 -10.09
CA VAL A 46 7.45 -7.26 -9.81
C VAL A 46 7.56 -6.07 -10.74
N THR A 47 6.56 -5.88 -11.60
CA THR A 47 6.56 -4.78 -12.59
C THR A 47 5.77 -3.56 -12.13
N LYS A 48 4.82 -3.76 -11.23
CA LYS A 48 3.98 -2.72 -10.63
C LYS A 48 3.62 -3.16 -9.23
N ALA A 49 3.52 -2.21 -8.31
CA ALA A 49 3.10 -2.48 -6.93
C ALA A 49 2.29 -1.29 -6.41
N LYS A 50 1.33 -1.56 -5.53
CA LYS A 50 0.51 -0.51 -4.92
C LYS A 50 -0.17 -0.99 -3.65
N TRP A 51 -0.31 -0.10 -2.67
CA TRP A 51 -1.23 -0.24 -1.55
C TRP A 51 -2.67 0.08 -1.95
N ILE A 52 -3.58 -0.86 -1.74
CA ILE A 52 -5.01 -0.73 -2.04
C ILE A 52 -5.78 -0.29 -0.79
N ALA A 53 -5.38 -0.83 0.36
CA ALA A 53 -5.83 -0.45 1.68
C ALA A 53 -4.61 -0.47 2.62
N SER A 54 -4.79 0.00 3.87
CA SER A 54 -3.71 0.00 4.87
C SER A 54 -3.13 -1.39 5.13
N ASP A 55 -3.97 -2.43 5.01
CA ASP A 55 -3.64 -3.84 5.26
C ASP A 55 -3.53 -4.67 3.97
N VAL A 56 -3.59 -4.06 2.78
CA VAL A 56 -3.64 -4.79 1.50
C VAL A 56 -2.67 -4.18 0.49
N PHE A 57 -1.58 -4.89 0.25
CA PHE A 57 -0.58 -4.61 -0.77
C PHE A 57 -0.77 -5.51 -1.99
N TRP A 58 -0.66 -4.93 -3.17
CA TRP A 58 -0.74 -5.67 -4.42
C TRP A 58 0.61 -5.58 -5.13
N ALA A 59 1.04 -6.67 -5.77
CA ALA A 59 2.19 -6.69 -6.70
C ALA A 59 1.88 -7.44 -8.03
N ALA A 60 2.20 -6.82 -9.16
CA ALA A 60 2.07 -7.39 -10.50
C ALA A 60 3.28 -8.26 -10.82
N VAL A 61 3.04 -9.52 -11.13
CA VAL A 61 4.07 -10.48 -11.54
C VAL A 61 3.72 -11.13 -12.88
N PRO A 62 4.69 -11.67 -13.63
CA PRO A 62 4.42 -12.52 -14.78
C PRO A 62 3.52 -13.69 -14.38
N ASP A 63 2.49 -13.94 -15.19
CA ASP A 63 1.66 -15.12 -15.03
C ASP A 63 2.30 -16.29 -15.78
N ASN A 64 2.64 -17.34 -15.04
CA ASN A 64 3.18 -18.60 -15.56
C ASN A 64 2.16 -19.75 -15.51
N GLY A 65 0.89 -19.46 -15.18
CA GLY A 65 -0.18 -20.46 -15.06
C GLY A 65 -0.18 -21.23 -13.74
N GLU A 66 0.70 -20.90 -12.79
CA GLU A 66 0.80 -21.57 -11.49
C GLU A 66 0.43 -20.65 -10.33
N LYS A 67 0.01 -21.23 -9.21
CA LYS A 67 -0.27 -20.47 -7.99
C LYS A 67 1.05 -20.02 -7.35
N GLN A 68 1.26 -18.71 -7.27
CA GLN A 68 2.49 -18.08 -6.81
C GLN A 68 2.46 -17.67 -5.32
N SER A 69 1.74 -18.41 -4.47
CA SER A 69 1.72 -18.15 -3.02
C SER A 69 3.12 -18.17 -2.38
N GLY A 70 4.07 -18.95 -2.92
CA GLY A 70 5.47 -18.93 -2.48
C GLY A 70 6.18 -17.61 -2.79
N THR A 71 5.93 -17.02 -3.96
CA THR A 71 6.40 -15.68 -4.32
C THR A 71 5.80 -14.63 -3.39
N ALA A 72 4.49 -14.71 -3.11
CA ALA A 72 3.82 -13.78 -2.19
C ALA A 72 4.45 -13.82 -0.78
N LYS A 73 4.69 -15.03 -0.24
CA LYS A 73 5.37 -15.21 1.05
C LYS A 73 6.80 -14.68 1.03
N SER A 74 7.51 -14.88 -0.08
CA SER A 74 8.88 -14.39 -0.24
C SER A 74 8.95 -12.86 -0.22
N LEU A 75 7.88 -12.15 -0.60
CA LEU A 75 7.82 -10.69 -0.49
C LEU A 75 7.68 -10.22 0.98
N CYS A 76 7.07 -11.02 1.87
CA CYS A 76 6.98 -10.66 3.28
C CYS A 76 8.37 -10.52 3.96
N LYS A 77 9.42 -11.12 3.41
CA LYS A 77 10.80 -10.95 3.94
C LYS A 77 11.27 -9.49 3.93
N TYR A 78 10.68 -8.66 3.07
CA TYR A 78 11.04 -7.24 2.96
C TYR A 78 10.49 -6.41 4.12
N VAL A 79 9.46 -6.88 4.83
CA VAL A 79 8.87 -6.19 5.99
C VAL A 79 9.89 -5.93 7.08
N ALA A 80 10.70 -6.95 7.41
CA ALA A 80 11.74 -6.87 8.41
C ALA A 80 12.89 -5.89 8.04
N ARG A 81 12.92 -5.39 6.80
CA ARG A 81 14.00 -4.54 6.27
C ARG A 81 13.62 -3.06 6.21
N VAL A 82 12.37 -2.72 6.48
CA VAL A 82 11.85 -1.36 6.31
C VAL A 82 11.46 -0.69 7.64
N ASP A 83 11.92 -1.21 8.78
CA ASP A 83 11.54 -0.74 10.13
C ASP A 83 10.01 -0.68 10.28
N ALA A 84 9.35 -1.81 9.97
CA ALA A 84 7.90 -1.92 10.10
C ALA A 84 7.45 -1.68 11.55
N PRO A 85 6.29 -1.02 11.76
CA PRO A 85 5.64 -1.00 13.05
C PRO A 85 5.47 -2.43 13.62
N ASP A 86 5.58 -2.60 14.93
CA ASP A 86 5.43 -3.91 15.58
C ASP A 86 4.05 -4.56 15.35
N ASP A 87 3.04 -3.75 14.98
CA ASP A 87 1.67 -4.14 14.67
C ASP A 87 1.36 -4.19 13.17
N ALA A 88 2.37 -4.13 12.30
CA ALA A 88 2.22 -3.99 10.85
C ALA A 88 1.74 -5.27 10.13
N HIS A 89 0.51 -5.68 10.38
CA HIS A 89 -0.08 -6.82 9.70
C HIS A 89 -0.73 -6.43 8.36
N PHE A 90 -0.29 -7.02 7.26
CA PHE A 90 -0.88 -6.77 5.95
C PHE A 90 -0.82 -8.00 5.04
N ARG A 91 -1.67 -8.00 4.02
CA ARG A 91 -1.77 -9.05 3.00
C ARG A 91 -1.11 -8.60 1.71
N ILE A 92 -0.41 -9.51 1.09
CA ILE A 92 0.14 -9.36 -0.25
C ILE A 92 -0.73 -10.17 -1.20
N HIS A 93 -1.24 -9.51 -2.23
CA HIS A 93 -1.88 -10.14 -3.38
C HIS A 93 -1.01 -9.99 -4.61
N LEU A 94 -0.71 -11.12 -5.25
CA LEU A 94 -0.09 -11.14 -6.56
C LEU A 94 -1.15 -11.14 -7.64
N TRP A 95 -1.00 -10.28 -8.63
CA TRP A 95 -1.87 -10.26 -9.80
C TRP A 95 -1.05 -10.35 -11.08
N SER A 96 -1.68 -10.76 -12.18
CA SER A 96 -0.99 -10.87 -13.46
C SER A 96 -0.63 -9.50 -14.01
N ALA A 97 0.64 -9.30 -14.36
CA ALA A 97 1.11 -8.10 -15.07
C ALA A 97 0.45 -7.92 -16.45
N GLN A 98 -0.12 -8.98 -17.03
CA GLN A 98 -0.86 -8.91 -18.29
C GLN A 98 -2.28 -8.34 -18.11
N GLN A 99 -2.82 -8.34 -16.88
CA GLN A 99 -4.11 -7.73 -16.60
C GLN A 99 -4.01 -6.20 -16.63
N ARG A 100 -4.99 -5.57 -17.28
CA ARG A 100 -5.06 -4.11 -17.44
C ARG A 100 -5.51 -3.39 -16.16
N SER A 101 -6.26 -4.07 -15.29
CA SER A 101 -6.85 -3.45 -14.11
C SER A 101 -6.69 -4.33 -12.86
N LEU A 102 -6.58 -3.66 -11.71
CA LEU A 102 -6.65 -4.30 -10.40
C LEU A 102 -8.12 -4.68 -10.14
N GLY A 103 -8.42 -5.97 -9.99
CA GLY A 103 -9.78 -6.42 -9.64
C GLY A 103 -10.49 -7.30 -10.66
N ASP A 104 -9.92 -7.55 -11.85
CA ASP A 104 -10.48 -8.48 -12.86
C ASP A 104 -10.35 -9.98 -12.48
N GLY A 105 -10.13 -10.28 -11.19
CA GLY A 105 -10.55 -11.54 -10.59
C GLY A 105 -9.54 -12.68 -10.49
N VAL A 106 -8.26 -12.50 -10.83
CA VAL A 106 -7.25 -13.56 -10.65
C VAL A 106 -6.12 -13.12 -9.75
N VAL A 107 -6.22 -13.53 -8.48
CA VAL A 107 -5.10 -13.48 -7.54
C VAL A 107 -4.22 -14.71 -7.82
N LEU A 108 -3.03 -14.48 -8.36
CA LEU A 108 -2.07 -15.53 -8.67
C LEU A 108 -1.48 -16.15 -7.40
N GLY A 109 -1.41 -15.37 -6.33
CA GLY A 109 -0.89 -15.82 -5.05
C GLY A 109 -1.21 -14.81 -3.96
N GLU A 110 -1.33 -15.31 -2.74
CA GLU A 110 -1.57 -14.47 -1.57
C GLU A 110 -0.70 -14.91 -0.40
N ALA A 111 -0.35 -13.95 0.46
CA ALA A 111 0.32 -14.18 1.73
C ALA A 111 -0.09 -13.12 2.75
N GLN A 112 -0.26 -13.55 4.00
CA GLN A 112 -0.33 -12.63 5.14
C GLN A 112 1.10 -12.43 5.67
N CYS A 113 1.51 -11.18 5.79
CA CYS A 113 2.76 -10.80 6.42
C CYS A 113 2.51 -10.40 7.88
N PRO A 114 3.45 -10.72 8.79
CA PRO A 114 3.47 -10.20 10.14
C PRO A 114 3.69 -8.70 10.13
#